data_AF-A0ABD2PCT4-F1
#
_entry.id   AF-A0ABD2PCT4-F1
#
_cell.length_a   1.000
_cell.length_b   1.000
_cell.length_c   1.000
_cell.angle_alpha   90.00
_cell.angle_beta   90.00
_cell.angle_gamma   90.00
#
_symmetry.space_group_name_H-M   'P 1'
#
loop_
_entity.id
_entity.type
_entity.pdbx_description
1 polymer ?
#
loop_
_entity_poly.entity_id
_entity_poly.type
_entity_poly.pdbx_seq_one_letter_code
_entity_poly.pdbx_strand_id
1 'polypeptide(L)'
;MDQSVIETWKRLHRKPLVRRLLPVEEDNVEVVLSFFKEMNLKERCYMVIDAWDFIVRKTSNKAWNRVLHQENDNSITYADESILEDMNEAMSKLQICQDCDDDDMKGWVSCDSNDQDIQIMSDDEI
;
A
#
# COMPACT_ATOMS: atom_id res chain seq x y z
N MET A 1 7.78 -12.77 8.37
CA MET A 1 6.93 -12.68 7.15
C MET A 1 7.81 -12.13 6.04
N ASP A 2 7.58 -12.49 4.79
CA ASP A 2 8.46 -12.02 3.72
C ASP A 2 8.19 -10.56 3.32
N GLN A 3 9.25 -9.82 3.02
CA GLN A 3 9.21 -8.40 2.69
C GLN A 3 8.24 -8.07 1.56
N SER A 4 8.22 -8.88 0.50
CA SER A 4 7.35 -8.64 -0.66
C SER A 4 5.86 -8.77 -0.33
N VAL A 5 5.50 -9.55 0.71
CA VAL A 5 4.13 -9.65 1.21
C VAL A 5 3.74 -8.39 1.98
N ILE A 6 4.65 -7.88 2.81
CA ILE A 6 4.45 -6.65 3.59
C ILE A 6 4.33 -5.45 2.65
N GLU A 7 5.21 -5.33 1.66
CA GLU A 7 5.18 -4.28 0.65
C GLU A 7 3.86 -4.30 -0.14
N THR A 8 3.44 -5.48 -0.61
CA THR A 8 2.15 -5.64 -1.32
C THR A 8 0.97 -5.25 -0.43
N TRP A 9 1.02 -5.59 0.86
CA TRP A 9 -0.02 -5.24 1.81
C TRP A 9 -0.13 -3.74 2.03
N LYS A 10 1.01 -3.07 2.21
CA LYS A 10 1.08 -1.62 2.32
C LYS A 10 0.58 -0.95 1.04
N ARG A 11 0.93 -1.43 -0.15
CA ARG A 11 0.38 -0.89 -1.42
C ARG A 11 -1.15 -1.07 -1.50
N LEU A 12 -1.66 -2.24 -1.15
CA LEU A 12 -3.09 -2.54 -1.14
C LEU A 12 -3.90 -1.70 -0.15
N HIS A 13 -3.34 -1.39 1.03
CA HIS A 13 -4.02 -0.53 1.99
C HIS A 13 -4.16 0.92 1.50
N ARG A 14 -3.22 1.40 0.67
CA ARG A 14 -3.24 2.77 0.10
C ARG A 14 -4.29 2.92 -1.00
N LYS A 15 -4.61 1.84 -1.72
CA LYS A 15 -5.56 1.85 -2.86
C LYS A 15 -6.95 2.40 -2.53
N PRO A 16 -7.63 2.00 -1.43
CA PRO A 16 -8.90 2.59 -1.04
C PRO A 16 -8.85 4.09 -0.77
N LEU A 17 -7.73 4.62 -0.26
CA LEU A 17 -7.57 6.06 0.01
C LEU A 17 -7.60 6.85 -1.29
N VAL A 18 -6.79 6.44 -2.26
CA VAL A 18 -6.74 7.04 -3.61
C VAL A 18 -8.12 7.00 -4.26
N ARG A 19 -8.83 5.86 -4.20
CA ARG A 19 -10.17 5.71 -4.78
C ARG A 19 -11.23 6.60 -4.12
N ARG A 20 -11.12 6.84 -2.82
CA ARG A 20 -12.07 7.70 -2.10
C ARG A 20 -11.80 9.18 -2.33
N LEU A 21 -10.58 9.53 -2.74
CA LEU A 21 -10.20 10.89 -3.11
C LEU A 21 -10.61 11.24 -4.55
N LEU A 22 -10.79 10.25 -5.44
CA LEU A 22 -11.20 10.47 -6.85
C LEU A 22 -12.43 11.38 -7.05
N PRO A 23 -13.49 11.31 -6.23
CA PRO A 23 -14.68 12.16 -6.40
C PRO A 23 -14.48 13.59 -5.90
N VAL A 24 -13.32 13.95 -5.34
CA VAL A 24 -13.02 15.31 -4.88
C VAL A 24 -12.70 16.15 -6.12
N GLU A 25 -13.74 16.76 -6.69
CA GLU A 25 -13.71 17.42 -8.02
C GLU A 25 -12.97 18.77 -8.08
N GLU A 26 -12.37 19.26 -7.00
CA GLU A 26 -11.61 20.51 -7.01
C GLU A 26 -10.30 20.35 -6.27
N ASP A 27 -9.29 21.11 -6.72
CA ASP A 27 -8.01 21.39 -6.05
C ASP A 27 -8.26 22.19 -4.76
N ASN A 28 -9.11 21.63 -3.91
CA ASN A 28 -9.64 22.21 -2.70
C ASN A 28 -9.06 21.42 -1.54
N VAL A 29 -7.89 21.87 -1.11
CA VAL A 29 -7.14 21.33 0.03
C VAL A 29 -8.04 21.20 1.27
N GLU A 30 -9.02 22.09 1.46
CA GLU A 30 -9.98 22.01 2.57
C GLU A 30 -10.85 20.74 2.51
N VAL A 31 -11.26 20.29 1.30
CA VAL A 31 -12.08 19.09 1.10
C VAL A 31 -11.26 17.81 1.31
N VAL A 32 -9.99 17.83 0.92
CA VAL A 32 -9.05 16.73 1.21
C VAL A 32 -8.79 16.64 2.72
N LEU A 33 -8.58 17.78 3.38
CA LEU A 33 -8.37 17.84 4.82
C LEU A 33 -9.63 17.43 5.59
N SER A 34 -10.82 17.82 5.15
CA SER A 34 -12.07 17.38 5.77
C SER A 34 -12.28 15.87 5.59
N PHE A 35 -11.96 15.31 4.42
CA PHE A 35 -11.97 13.86 4.19
C PHE A 35 -11.09 13.12 5.21
N PHE A 36 -9.85 13.55 5.41
CA PHE A 36 -8.96 12.91 6.39
C PHE A 36 -9.39 13.11 7.84
N LYS A 37 -10.09 14.21 8.15
CA LYS A 37 -10.68 14.48 9.47
C LYS A 37 -11.91 13.61 9.74
N GLU A 38 -12.74 13.38 8.73
CA GLU A 38 -13.95 12.54 8.84
C GLU A 38 -13.61 11.05 8.87
N MET A 39 -12.46 10.65 8.32
CA MET A 39 -12.02 9.25 8.30
C MET A 39 -11.73 8.74 9.72
N ASN A 40 -12.61 7.86 10.20
CA ASN A 40 -12.54 7.32 11.54
C ASN A 40 -11.52 6.16 11.64
N LEU A 41 -11.09 5.85 12.87
CA LEU A 41 -10.14 4.76 13.12
C LEU A 41 -10.66 3.40 12.63
N LYS A 42 -11.96 3.15 12.78
CA LYS A 42 -12.61 1.89 12.38
C LYS A 42 -12.50 1.65 10.89
N GLU A 43 -12.73 2.67 10.07
CA GLU A 43 -12.57 2.61 8.62
C GLU A 43 -11.13 2.31 8.22
N ARG A 44 -10.15 2.95 8.87
CA ARG A 44 -8.74 2.64 8.63
C ARG A 44 -8.40 1.20 9.00
N CYS A 45 -8.87 0.71 10.14
CA CYS A 45 -8.68 -0.69 10.53
C CYS A 45 -9.29 -1.65 9.50
N TYR A 46 -10.48 -1.36 8.97
CA TYR A 46 -11.07 -2.21 7.93
C TYR A 46 -10.29 -2.18 6.62
N MET A 47 -9.78 -1.02 6.17
CA MET A 47 -8.94 -0.96 4.97
C MET A 47 -7.70 -1.87 5.10
N VAL A 48 -7.11 -1.88 6.29
CA VAL A 48 -5.94 -2.70 6.63
C VAL A 48 -6.30 -4.20 6.65
N ILE A 49 -7.44 -4.55 7.24
CA ILE A 49 -7.97 -5.93 7.27
C ILE A 49 -8.29 -6.41 5.86
N ASP A 50 -8.98 -5.61 5.05
CA ASP A 50 -9.37 -5.96 3.68
C ASP A 50 -8.14 -6.20 2.79
N ALA A 51 -7.11 -5.36 2.93
CA ALA A 51 -5.83 -5.54 2.25
C ALA A 51 -5.13 -6.85 2.70
N TRP A 52 -5.18 -7.16 3.99
CA TRP A 52 -4.62 -8.39 4.54
C TRP A 52 -5.34 -9.64 4.04
N ASP A 53 -6.68 -9.64 4.08
CA ASP A 53 -7.51 -10.75 3.61
C ASP A 53 -7.36 -11.00 2.12
N PHE A 54 -7.13 -9.96 1.32
CA PHE A 54 -6.81 -10.10 -0.10
C PHE A 54 -5.50 -10.88 -0.32
N ILE A 55 -4.46 -10.55 0.44
CA ILE A 55 -3.17 -11.22 0.39
C ILE A 55 -3.26 -12.65 0.89
N VAL A 56 -3.88 -12.87 2.05
CA VAL A 56 -4.00 -14.20 2.63
C VAL A 56 -4.68 -15.16 1.64
N ARG A 57 -5.75 -14.71 0.96
CA ARG A 57 -6.44 -15.49 -0.06
C ARG A 57 -5.58 -15.81 -1.29
N LYS A 58 -4.71 -14.90 -1.71
CA LYS A 58 -3.90 -15.06 -2.93
C LYS A 58 -2.55 -15.76 -2.70
N THR A 59 -1.92 -15.58 -1.53
CA THR A 59 -0.46 -15.80 -1.40
C THR A 59 -0.02 -16.49 -0.11
N SER A 60 -0.90 -16.66 0.88
CA SER A 60 -0.50 -17.13 2.24
C SER A 60 0.29 -18.44 2.21
N ASN A 61 -0.21 -19.46 1.50
CA ASN A 61 0.46 -20.77 1.45
C ASN A 61 1.86 -20.68 0.79
N LYS A 62 2.04 -19.84 -0.22
CA LYS A 62 3.33 -19.66 -0.91
C LYS A 62 4.32 -18.90 -0.03
N ALA A 63 3.86 -17.83 0.62
CA ALA A 63 4.69 -17.02 1.51
C ALA A 63 5.17 -17.83 2.73
N TRP A 64 4.29 -18.63 3.33
CA TRP A 64 4.65 -19.50 4.45
C TRP A 64 5.58 -20.63 4.02
N ASN A 65 5.34 -21.25 2.86
CA ASN A 65 6.24 -22.29 2.34
C ASN A 65 7.66 -21.75 2.12
N ARG A 66 7.83 -20.53 1.61
CA ARG A 66 9.15 -19.91 1.45
C ARG A 66 9.87 -19.69 2.78
N VAL A 67 9.18 -19.15 3.79
CA VAL A 67 9.76 -18.96 5.13
C VAL A 67 10.17 -20.29 5.76
N LEU A 68 9.36 -21.33 5.58
CA LEU A 68 9.60 -22.65 6.15
C LEU A 68 10.70 -23.45 5.42
N HIS A 69 10.84 -23.28 4.10
CA HIS A 69 11.74 -24.09 3.27
C HIS A 69 12.98 -23.32 2.76
N GLN A 70 13.14 -22.04 3.11
CA GLN A 70 14.26 -21.18 2.67
C GLN A 70 14.48 -21.18 1.14
N GLU A 71 13.40 -21.25 0.37
CA GLU A 71 13.48 -21.22 -1.10
C GLU A 71 13.86 -19.81 -1.57
N ASN A 72 14.99 -19.69 -2.26
CA ASN A 72 15.60 -18.43 -2.67
C ASN A 72 15.06 -17.93 -4.03
N ASP A 73 13.76 -18.12 -4.28
CA ASP A 73 13.15 -17.81 -5.58
C ASP A 73 12.69 -16.34 -5.59
N ASN A 74 13.50 -15.50 -6.22
CA ASN A 74 13.38 -14.03 -6.23
C ASN A 74 12.25 -13.48 -7.14
N SER A 75 11.43 -14.33 -7.77
CA SER A 75 10.61 -13.90 -8.92
C SER A 75 9.10 -13.77 -8.68
N ILE A 76 8.59 -13.94 -7.46
CA ILE A 76 7.15 -13.75 -7.23
C ILE A 76 6.86 -12.29 -6.90
N THR A 77 6.52 -11.53 -7.94
CA THR A 77 5.81 -10.26 -7.82
C THR A 77 4.45 -10.54 -7.20
N TYR A 78 4.28 -10.30 -5.90
CA TYR A 78 2.99 -10.45 -5.21
C TYR A 78 2.05 -9.28 -5.50
N ALA A 79 2.61 -8.15 -5.94
CA ALA A 79 1.85 -7.09 -6.57
C ALA A 79 1.34 -7.62 -7.90
N ASP A 80 0.06 -7.96 -7.94
CA ASP A 80 -0.69 -8.09 -9.18
C ASP A 80 -0.42 -6.81 -9.98
N GLU A 81 0.20 -6.93 -11.16
CA GLU A 81 0.53 -5.78 -12.01
C GLU A 81 -0.74 -4.96 -12.30
N SER A 82 -1.89 -5.64 -12.32
CA SER A 82 -3.24 -5.06 -12.37
C SER A 82 -3.58 -4.15 -11.17
N ILE A 83 -3.09 -4.43 -9.96
CA ILE A 83 -3.31 -3.53 -8.80
C ILE A 83 -2.54 -2.23 -8.98
N LEU A 84 -1.32 -2.30 -9.50
CA LEU A 84 -0.46 -1.16 -9.79
C LEU A 84 -1.04 -0.31 -10.92
N GLU A 85 -1.53 -0.95 -12.00
CA GLU A 85 -2.25 -0.25 -13.08
C GLU A 85 -3.52 0.43 -12.57
N ASP A 86 -4.38 -0.28 -11.82
CA ASP A 86 -5.59 0.28 -11.22
C ASP A 86 -5.30 1.49 -10.31
N MET A 87 -4.20 1.41 -9.55
CA MET A 87 -3.78 2.49 -8.66
C MET A 87 -3.25 3.67 -9.47
N ASN A 88 -2.36 3.45 -10.43
CA ASN A 88 -1.84 4.50 -11.31
C ASN A 88 -2.96 5.18 -12.12
N GLU A 89 -3.96 4.42 -12.59
CA GLU A 89 -5.13 4.98 -13.29
C GLU A 89 -5.99 5.83 -12.35
N ALA A 90 -6.21 5.38 -11.11
CA ALA A 90 -6.91 6.18 -10.11
C ALA A 90 -6.12 7.45 -9.74
N MET A 91 -4.79 7.37 -9.73
CA MET A 91 -3.92 8.50 -9.40
C MET A 91 -3.84 9.53 -10.52
N SER A 92 -3.74 9.10 -11.78
CA SER A 92 -3.68 10.03 -12.92
C SER A 92 -4.96 10.86 -13.08
N LYS A 93 -6.07 10.39 -12.51
CA LYS A 93 -7.35 11.10 -12.45
C LYS A 93 -7.48 12.02 -11.24
N LEU A 94 -6.62 11.89 -10.22
CA LEU A 94 -6.60 12.78 -9.07
C LEU A 94 -5.93 14.11 -9.46
N GLN A 95 -6.72 15.14 -9.72
CA GLN A 95 -6.22 16.50 -9.96
C GLN A 95 -5.98 17.29 -8.66
N ILE A 96 -5.69 16.60 -7.56
CA ILE A 96 -5.74 17.15 -6.19
C ILE A 96 -4.50 18.00 -5.83
N CYS A 97 -3.48 18.05 -6.69
CA CYS A 97 -2.29 18.85 -6.41
C CYS A 97 -1.58 19.22 -7.71
N GLN A 98 -1.64 20.49 -8.10
CA GLN A 98 -0.82 21.01 -9.21
C GLN A 98 0.69 20.81 -9.01
N ASP A 99 1.13 20.61 -7.76
CA ASP A 99 2.52 20.43 -7.37
C ASP A 99 2.95 18.96 -7.20
N CYS A 100 2.06 17.99 -7.45
CA CYS A 100 2.37 16.57 -7.36
C CYS A 100 2.52 15.98 -8.76
N ASP A 101 3.75 15.62 -9.13
CA ASP A 101 4.01 15.02 -10.44
C ASP A 101 3.93 13.48 -10.41
N ASP A 102 4.05 12.87 -11.59
CA ASP A 102 4.00 11.40 -11.73
C ASP A 102 5.13 10.69 -10.94
N ASP A 103 6.26 11.36 -10.72
CA ASP A 103 7.41 10.79 -10.01
C ASP A 103 7.22 10.86 -8.50
N ASP A 104 6.64 11.93 -7.98
CA ASP A 104 6.17 12.02 -6.59
C ASP A 104 5.20 10.89 -6.28
N MET A 105 4.26 10.64 -7.20
CA MET A 105 3.26 9.60 -7.03
C MET A 105 3.87 8.19 -7.09
N LYS A 106 4.74 7.91 -8.06
CA LYS A 106 5.47 6.63 -8.12
C LYS A 106 6.35 6.43 -6.90
N GLY A 107 6.99 7.49 -6.41
CA GLY A 107 7.78 7.51 -5.18
C GLY A 107 6.95 7.13 -3.96
N TRP A 108 5.75 7.69 -3.82
CA TRP A 108 4.84 7.36 -2.72
C TRP A 108 4.30 5.94 -2.77
N VAL A 109 3.93 5.47 -3.96
CA VAL A 109 3.45 4.09 -4.17
C VAL A 109 4.55 3.07 -3.89
N SER A 110 5.81 3.46 -4.15
CA SER A 110 6.98 2.58 -4.07
C SER A 110 7.90 2.88 -2.89
N CYS A 111 7.46 3.66 -1.90
CA CYS A 111 8.33 4.11 -0.81
C CYS A 111 8.90 2.94 0.01
N ASP A 112 8.17 1.83 0.11
CA ASP A 112 8.58 0.65 0.87
C ASP A 112 9.46 -0.33 0.07
N SER A 113 9.77 -0.04 -1.21
CA SER A 113 10.49 -0.99 -2.08
C SER A 113 11.93 -1.24 -1.63
N ASN A 114 12.51 -0.28 -0.91
CA ASN A 114 13.87 -0.35 -0.38
C ASN A 114 13.90 -0.53 1.14
N ASP A 115 12.73 -0.60 1.80
CA ASP A 115 12.68 -0.91 3.22
C ASP A 115 13.05 -2.39 3.40
N GLN A 116 14.26 -2.61 3.88
CA GLN A 116 14.56 -3.84 4.60
C GLN A 116 13.91 -3.65 5.97
N ASP A 117 12.74 -4.25 6.24
CA ASP A 117 12.05 -4.24 7.56
C ASP A 117 12.87 -4.96 8.67
N ILE A 118 14.20 -4.97 8.55
CA ILE A 118 15.18 -5.50 9.48
C ILE A 118 15.58 -4.37 10.44
N GLN A 119 14.60 -3.80 11.15
CA GLN A 119 14.93 -3.17 12.42
C GLN A 119 15.03 -4.29 13.45
N ILE A 120 16.22 -4.90 13.56
CA ILE A 120 16.58 -5.66 14.75
C ILE A 120 16.68 -4.62 15.86
N MET A 121 15.59 -4.44 16.62
CA MET A 121 15.66 -3.72 17.89
C MET A 121 16.73 -4.39 18.73
N SER A 122 17.68 -3.62 19.25
CA SER A 122 18.63 -4.20 20.21
C SER A 122 17.86 -4.61 21.46
N ASP A 123 18.42 -5.54 22.24
CA ASP A 123 17.83 -5.96 23.52
C ASP A 123 17.64 -4.78 24.50
N ASP A 124 18.30 -3.64 24.25
CA ASP A 124 18.16 -2.39 25.02
C ASP A 124 16.93 -1.55 24.62
N GLU A 125 16.27 -1.87 23.50
CA GLU A 125 15.08 -1.18 22.99
C GLU A 125 13.76 -1.93 23.27
N ILE A 126 13.82 -3.13 23.89
CA ILE A 126 12.67 -3.96 24.31
C ILE A 126 12.37 -3.79 25.80
#